data_AF-A0A7T1IBN3-F1
#
_entry.id   AF-A0A7T1IBN3-F1
#
_cell.length_a   1.000
_cell.length_b   1.000
_cell.length_c   1.000
_cell.angle_alpha   90.00
_cell.angle_beta   90.00
_cell.angle_gamma   90.00
#
_symmetry.space_group_name_H-M   'P 1'
#
loop_
_entity.id
_entity.type
_entity.pdbx_description
1 polymer ?
#
loop_
_entity_poly.entity_id
_entity_poly.type
_entity_poly.pdbx_seq_one_letter_code
_entity_poly.pdbx_strand_id
1 'polypeptide(L)'
;MTWVYIPCGKERAYTCLESLPASFDRDPDVYIEKVFKADIDQSTIGLIDPVHVPFVHTSSWWKKTNPQDFKIEQRDFEPSQRGFTLKKHVITNSGKPYKLLGEPVETEIRFELPSLRLEIIQGTRHAACSLTVLAPIDQQTTRVHQCLYWSPPWLLPLKPILKALGDTFLDQDRVIVEQQQEGIAHNPVLTLVEGADTQAKWYLRIKREMERCQSEGIPFANPLTPASLEWMS
;
A
#
# COMPACT_ATOMS: atom_id res chain seq x y z
N MET A 1 -5.38 15.97 -6.76
CA MET A 1 -5.74 15.55 -5.39
C MET A 1 -5.43 16.69 -4.42
N THR A 2 -6.34 17.03 -3.51
CA THR A 2 -6.16 18.15 -2.57
C THR A 2 -5.76 17.60 -1.21
N TRP A 3 -4.61 18.05 -0.69
CA TRP A 3 -4.16 17.70 0.65
C TRP A 3 -4.58 18.77 1.65
N VAL A 4 -5.20 18.35 2.75
CA VAL A 4 -5.59 19.24 3.85
C VAL A 4 -4.79 18.82 5.08
N TYR A 5 -4.01 19.74 5.62
CA TYR A 5 -3.31 19.55 6.88
C TYR A 5 -4.07 20.31 7.98
N ILE A 6 -4.51 19.58 9.00
CA ILE A 6 -5.17 20.15 10.19
C ILE A 6 -4.19 19.97 11.35
N PRO A 7 -3.52 21.05 11.82
CA PRO A 7 -2.56 20.94 12.90
C PRO A 7 -3.25 20.65 14.23
N CYS A 8 -2.66 19.78 15.06
CA CYS A 8 -3.02 19.69 16.48
C CYS A 8 -1.95 20.43 17.31
N GLY A 9 -2.22 21.67 17.72
CA GLY A 9 -1.32 22.45 18.58
C GLY A 9 -0.08 23.03 17.85
N LYS A 10 1.13 22.81 18.40
CA LYS A 10 2.40 23.38 17.89
C LYS A 10 3.09 22.50 16.83
N GLU A 11 2.35 21.59 16.20
CA GLU A 11 2.92 20.69 15.20
C GLU A 11 3.49 21.48 14.01
N ARG A 12 4.68 21.09 13.58
CA ARG A 12 5.18 21.50 12.27
C ARG A 12 4.38 20.77 11.21
N ALA A 13 3.86 21.53 10.24
CA ALA A 13 3.41 20.94 8.99
C ALA A 13 4.60 20.21 8.36
N TYR A 14 4.53 18.89 8.34
CA TYR A 14 5.45 18.11 7.52
C TYR A 14 4.99 18.27 6.07
N THR A 15 5.87 18.76 5.20
CA THR A 15 5.57 18.86 3.77
C THR A 15 5.18 17.47 3.24
N CYS A 16 4.07 17.41 2.51
CA CYS A 16 3.57 16.21 1.87
C CYS A 16 4.65 15.67 0.89
N LEU A 17 4.92 14.38 1.05
CA LEU A 17 5.58 13.39 0.18
C LEU A 17 6.62 13.78 -0.88
N GLU A 18 7.58 12.88 -1.08
CA GLU A 18 8.28 12.78 -2.36
C GLU A 18 7.26 12.81 -3.50
N SER A 19 7.49 13.72 -4.44
CA SER A 19 6.67 13.86 -5.64
C SER A 19 6.51 12.51 -6.33
N LEU A 20 5.33 12.24 -6.90
CA LEU A 20 5.17 11.19 -7.89
C LEU A 20 6.32 11.27 -8.91
N PRO A 21 6.79 10.13 -9.45
CA PRO A 21 7.77 10.17 -10.53
C PRO A 21 7.31 11.14 -11.61
N ALA A 22 8.20 11.95 -12.18
CA ALA A 22 7.83 13.01 -13.12
C ALA A 22 6.95 12.52 -14.29
N SER A 23 7.11 11.26 -14.71
CA SER A 23 6.28 10.61 -15.72
C SER A 23 4.80 10.43 -15.34
N PHE A 24 4.49 10.53 -14.05
CA PHE A 24 3.17 10.38 -13.45
C PHE A 24 2.73 11.64 -12.69
N ASP A 25 3.45 12.76 -12.82
CA ASP A 25 3.05 14.07 -12.29
C ASP A 25 1.95 14.70 -13.17
N ARG A 26 0.77 14.07 -13.16
CA ARG A 26 -0.43 14.44 -13.92
C ARG A 26 -1.67 13.86 -13.25
N ASP A 27 -2.85 14.09 -13.82
CA ASP A 27 -4.07 13.44 -13.35
C ASP A 27 -4.02 11.91 -13.52
N PRO A 28 -4.58 11.14 -12.57
CA PRO A 28 -4.64 9.69 -12.64
C PRO A 28 -5.45 9.22 -13.83
N ASP A 29 -5.05 8.08 -14.39
CA ASP A 29 -5.79 7.46 -15.46
C ASP A 29 -7.11 6.86 -14.98
N VAL A 30 -7.08 6.29 -13.77
CA VAL A 30 -8.23 5.79 -13.03
C VAL A 30 -8.14 6.26 -11.59
N TYR A 31 -9.25 6.77 -11.09
CA TYR A 31 -9.45 7.09 -9.68
C TYR A 31 -10.60 6.24 -9.13
N ILE A 32 -10.37 5.62 -7.98
CA ILE A 32 -11.34 4.82 -7.23
C ILE A 32 -11.34 5.34 -5.80
N GLU A 33 -12.52 5.44 -5.21
CA GLU A 33 -12.71 5.82 -3.81
C GLU A 33 -13.57 4.76 -3.13
N LYS A 34 -13.17 4.35 -1.92
CA LYS A 34 -13.95 3.48 -1.05
C LYS A 34 -13.92 4.02 0.37
N VAL A 35 -14.98 3.78 1.13
CA VAL A 35 -15.04 4.08 2.56
C VAL A 35 -14.98 2.77 3.32
N PHE A 36 -14.01 2.64 4.20
CA PHE A 36 -13.81 1.47 5.05
C PHE A 36 -14.39 1.79 6.42
N LYS A 37 -15.21 0.89 6.99
CA LYS A 37 -15.69 1.00 8.38
C LYS A 37 -14.65 0.46 9.36
N ALA A 38 -13.46 1.05 9.32
CA ALA A 38 -12.40 0.80 10.27
C ALA A 38 -11.61 2.10 10.50
N ASP A 39 -10.93 2.16 11.64
CA ASP A 39 -9.98 3.24 11.91
C ASP A 39 -8.81 3.24 10.92
N ILE A 40 -8.04 4.33 10.92
CA ILE A 40 -6.97 4.54 9.95
C ILE A 40 -5.84 3.51 10.08
N ASP A 41 -5.55 3.04 11.28
CA ASP A 41 -4.45 2.10 11.53
C ASP A 41 -4.83 0.72 11.01
N GLN A 42 -6.04 0.25 11.32
CA GLN A 42 -6.56 -1.03 10.81
C GLN A 42 -6.67 -1.01 9.28
N SER A 43 -7.20 0.08 8.72
CA SER A 43 -7.30 0.25 7.27
C SER A 43 -5.92 0.27 6.60
N THR A 44 -4.92 0.91 7.23
CA THR A 44 -3.54 0.96 6.72
C THR A 44 -2.88 -0.42 6.78
N ILE A 45 -3.00 -1.14 7.90
CA ILE A 45 -2.44 -2.48 8.09
C ILE A 45 -3.03 -3.46 7.08
N GLY A 46 -4.35 -3.44 6.87
CA GLY A 46 -5.03 -4.31 5.91
C GLY A 46 -4.53 -4.13 4.47
N LEU A 47 -4.09 -2.92 4.09
CA LEU A 47 -3.58 -2.62 2.75
C LEU A 47 -2.06 -2.80 2.60
N ILE A 48 -1.32 -2.92 3.71
CA ILE A 48 0.14 -3.16 3.70
C ILE A 48 0.45 -4.63 3.49
N ASP A 49 -0.37 -5.53 4.03
CA ASP A 49 -0.05 -6.96 4.09
C ASP A 49 0.04 -7.60 2.69
N PRO A 50 1.21 -8.06 2.22
CA PRO A 50 1.30 -8.74 0.93
C PRO A 50 0.68 -10.15 0.94
N VAL A 51 0.48 -10.76 2.12
CA VAL A 51 0.06 -12.16 2.27
C VAL A 51 -1.43 -12.35 2.03
N HIS A 52 -2.26 -11.32 2.20
CA HIS A 52 -3.70 -11.42 1.92
C HIS A 52 -3.99 -11.61 0.42
N VAL A 53 -3.14 -11.07 -0.47
CA VAL A 53 -3.36 -11.02 -1.92
C VAL A 53 -3.83 -12.37 -2.53
N PRO A 54 -3.16 -13.52 -2.28
CA PRO A 54 -3.59 -14.82 -2.82
C PRO A 54 -4.90 -15.37 -2.22
N PHE A 55 -5.32 -14.92 -1.03
CA PHE A 55 -6.51 -15.41 -0.33
C PHE A 55 -7.75 -14.54 -0.56
N VAL A 56 -7.54 -13.23 -0.76
CA VAL A 56 -8.61 -12.24 -0.92
C VAL A 56 -9.03 -12.11 -2.38
N HIS A 57 -8.06 -12.06 -3.29
CA HIS A 57 -8.31 -11.84 -4.70
C HIS A 57 -8.47 -13.15 -5.46
N THR A 58 -9.53 -13.88 -5.12
CA THR A 58 -9.89 -15.17 -5.76
C THR A 58 -10.74 -15.02 -7.02
N SER A 59 -10.96 -13.77 -7.46
CA SER A 59 -11.72 -13.44 -8.67
C SER A 59 -11.25 -14.26 -9.88
N SER A 60 -12.19 -14.75 -10.69
CA SER A 60 -11.90 -15.66 -11.81
C SER A 60 -10.97 -15.09 -12.90
N TRP A 61 -10.80 -13.78 -12.93
CA TRP A 61 -9.91 -13.04 -13.83
C TRP A 61 -8.53 -12.74 -13.22
N TRP A 62 -8.32 -13.08 -11.94
CA TRP A 62 -7.05 -13.01 -11.23
C TRP A 62 -6.44 -14.42 -11.09
N LYS A 63 -5.16 -14.50 -10.70
CA LYS A 63 -4.45 -15.78 -10.56
C LYS A 63 -5.13 -16.59 -9.44
N LYS A 64 -5.75 -17.72 -9.78
CA LYS A 64 -6.17 -18.71 -8.78
C LYS A 64 -4.92 -19.27 -8.12
N THR A 65 -4.75 -19.01 -6.83
CA THR A 65 -3.59 -19.50 -6.09
C THR A 65 -3.92 -20.85 -5.49
N ASN A 66 -3.15 -21.87 -5.86
CA ASN A 66 -3.19 -23.17 -5.19
C ASN A 66 -2.13 -23.13 -4.07
N PRO A 67 -2.46 -23.47 -2.81
CA PRO A 67 -1.47 -23.45 -1.71
C PRO A 67 -0.20 -24.27 -1.98
N GLN A 68 -0.27 -25.24 -2.90
CA GLN A 68 0.87 -26.05 -3.36
C GLN A 68 1.89 -25.27 -4.21
N ASP A 69 1.51 -24.10 -4.73
CA ASP A 69 2.36 -23.24 -5.56
C ASP A 69 3.12 -22.19 -4.73
N PHE A 70 2.87 -22.12 -3.42
CA PHE A 70 3.49 -21.14 -2.54
C PHE A 70 5.00 -21.35 -2.45
N LYS A 71 5.74 -20.24 -2.57
CA LYS A 71 7.20 -20.23 -2.47
C LYS A 71 7.62 -19.28 -1.38
N ILE A 72 8.76 -19.57 -0.78
CA ILE A 72 9.41 -18.62 0.11
C ILE A 72 9.93 -17.48 -0.78
N GLU A 73 9.39 -16.29 -0.56
CA GLU A 73 9.86 -15.06 -1.18
C GLU A 73 10.68 -14.29 -0.16
N GLN A 74 11.89 -13.89 -0.55
CA GLN A 74 12.70 -12.95 0.20
C GLN A 74 12.60 -11.57 -0.45
N ARG A 75 12.45 -10.54 0.39
CA ARG A 75 12.31 -9.14 -0.03
C ARG A 75 13.09 -8.22 0.90
N ASP A 76 13.85 -7.31 0.31
CA ASP A 76 14.71 -6.38 1.05
C ASP A 76 14.02 -5.03 1.24
N PHE A 77 14.06 -4.53 2.47
CA PHE A 77 13.46 -3.27 2.86
C PHE A 77 14.51 -2.32 3.43
N GLU A 78 14.30 -1.03 3.20
CA GLU A 78 15.11 0.04 3.79
C GLU A 78 14.24 1.16 4.36
N PRO A 79 14.69 1.87 5.41
CA PRO A 79 13.97 3.01 5.95
C PRO A 79 13.84 4.14 4.91
N SER A 80 12.64 4.73 4.79
CA SER A 80 12.41 5.96 4.03
C SER A 80 12.28 7.16 4.99
N GLN A 81 12.04 8.38 4.51
CA GLN A 81 11.97 9.56 5.39
C GLN A 81 10.97 9.40 6.55
N ARG A 82 9.78 8.86 6.28
CA ARG A 82 8.69 8.67 7.27
C ARG A 82 8.03 7.30 7.15
N GLY A 83 8.81 6.29 6.76
CA GLY A 83 8.26 4.98 6.46
C GLY A 83 9.33 3.97 6.07
N PHE A 84 9.02 3.12 5.11
CA PHE A 84 9.95 2.12 4.60
C PHE A 84 9.67 1.82 3.13
N THR A 85 10.71 1.41 2.42
CA THR A 85 10.68 1.09 1.01
C THR A 85 11.05 -0.37 0.82
N LEU A 86 10.18 -1.13 0.18
CA LEU A 86 10.54 -2.38 -0.47
C LEU A 86 11.41 -2.03 -1.68
N LYS A 87 12.68 -2.44 -1.63
CA LYS A 87 13.66 -2.16 -2.67
C LYS A 87 13.24 -2.75 -4.01
N LYS A 88 13.73 -2.12 -5.08
CA LYS A 88 13.57 -2.61 -6.44
C LYS A 88 13.96 -4.06 -6.55
N HIS A 89 13.02 -4.86 -7.02
CA HIS A 89 13.25 -6.27 -7.32
C HIS A 89 12.51 -6.66 -8.59
N VAL A 90 13.05 -7.66 -9.28
CA VAL A 90 12.47 -8.18 -10.51
C VAL A 90 11.29 -9.10 -10.17
N ILE A 91 10.16 -8.92 -10.84
CA ILE A 91 9.01 -9.82 -10.74
C ILE A 91 9.30 -11.08 -11.57
N THR A 92 9.72 -12.16 -10.91
CA THR A 92 10.23 -13.39 -11.56
C THR A 92 9.15 -14.30 -12.16
N ASN A 93 7.86 -14.02 -11.97
CA ASN A 93 6.73 -14.74 -12.60
C ASN A 93 5.60 -13.78 -12.96
N SER A 94 5.94 -12.71 -13.67
CA SER A 94 4.99 -11.69 -14.04
C SER A 94 3.93 -12.28 -15.00
N GLY A 95 2.65 -12.21 -14.61
CA GLY A 95 1.55 -12.66 -15.46
C GLY A 95 1.56 -11.95 -16.81
N LYS A 96 0.85 -12.48 -17.82
CA LYS A 96 0.72 -11.87 -19.17
C LYS A 96 0.58 -10.33 -19.19
N PRO A 97 -0.21 -9.66 -18.33
CA PRO A 97 -0.31 -8.20 -18.35
C PRO A 97 0.99 -7.47 -18.04
N TYR A 98 1.84 -7.99 -17.14
CA TYR A 98 3.11 -7.36 -16.79
C TYR A 98 4.13 -7.44 -17.92
N LYS A 99 4.13 -8.54 -18.69
CA LYS A 99 5.02 -8.70 -19.86
C LYS A 99 4.82 -7.62 -20.92
N LEU A 100 3.61 -7.05 -20.99
CA LEU A 100 3.30 -5.95 -21.90
C LEU A 100 4.06 -4.66 -21.53
N LEU A 101 4.58 -4.54 -20.31
CA LEU A 101 5.43 -3.41 -19.89
C LEU A 101 6.87 -3.52 -20.40
N GLY A 102 7.27 -4.67 -20.94
CA GLY A 102 8.64 -4.96 -21.38
C GLY A 102 9.47 -5.58 -20.26
N GLU A 103 10.13 -6.70 -20.55
CA GLU A 103 10.94 -7.44 -19.58
C GLU A 103 12.39 -6.94 -19.56
N PRO A 104 13.11 -7.02 -18.41
CA PRO A 104 12.57 -7.38 -17.09
C PRO A 104 11.62 -6.30 -16.54
N VAL A 105 10.71 -6.72 -15.65
CA VAL A 105 9.81 -5.82 -14.93
C VAL A 105 10.26 -5.75 -13.47
N GLU A 106 10.54 -4.54 -13.01
CA GLU A 106 10.91 -4.24 -11.63
C GLU A 106 9.73 -3.60 -10.89
N THR A 107 9.62 -3.87 -9.60
CA THR A 107 8.67 -3.17 -8.73
C THR A 107 9.36 -2.63 -7.49
N GLU A 108 8.91 -1.47 -7.06
CA GLU A 108 9.31 -0.79 -5.83
C GLU A 108 8.03 -0.32 -5.12
N ILE A 109 7.95 -0.57 -3.81
CA ILE A 109 6.79 -0.17 -3.01
C ILE A 109 7.30 0.68 -1.85
N ARG A 110 6.77 1.89 -1.74
CA ARG A 110 7.08 2.82 -0.66
C ARG A 110 5.85 2.97 0.21
N PHE A 111 6.07 2.89 1.50
CA PHE A 111 5.09 3.28 2.51
C PHE A 111 5.59 4.53 3.21
N GLU A 112 4.71 5.50 3.38
CA GLU A 112 4.98 6.71 4.15
C GLU A 112 3.80 7.07 5.04
N LEU A 113 4.11 7.55 6.25
CA LEU A 113 3.12 8.18 7.11
C LEU A 113 2.64 9.51 6.54
N PRO A 114 1.36 9.89 6.75
CA PRO A 114 0.41 9.23 7.67
C PRO A 114 -0.18 7.91 7.16
N SER A 115 -0.56 7.81 5.88
CA SER A 115 -1.12 6.59 5.29
C SER A 115 -1.04 6.61 3.76
N LEU A 116 0.19 6.62 3.22
CA LEU A 116 0.42 6.55 1.79
C LEU A 116 1.20 5.29 1.41
N ARG A 117 0.74 4.64 0.34
CA ARG A 117 1.42 3.54 -0.34
C ARG A 117 1.61 3.93 -1.81
N LEU A 118 2.86 3.94 -2.26
CA LEU A 118 3.23 4.22 -3.64
C LEU A 118 3.93 3.00 -4.20
N GLU A 119 3.33 2.38 -5.21
CA GLU A 119 3.91 1.27 -5.93
C GLU A 119 4.25 1.70 -7.35
N ILE A 120 5.50 1.47 -7.75
CA ILE A 120 6.02 1.81 -9.07
C ILE A 120 6.44 0.52 -9.74
N ILE A 121 5.83 0.22 -10.88
CA ILE A 121 6.14 -0.95 -11.70
C ILE A 121 6.78 -0.44 -12.99
N GLN A 122 8.03 -0.82 -13.22
CA GLN A 122 8.83 -0.34 -14.34
C GLN A 122 9.26 -1.51 -15.21
N GLY A 123 8.84 -1.51 -16.47
CA GLY A 123 9.39 -2.38 -17.51
C GLY A 123 10.31 -1.61 -18.45
N THR A 124 10.90 -2.33 -19.40
CA THR A 124 11.81 -1.75 -20.41
C THR A 124 11.11 -0.89 -21.45
N ARG A 125 9.78 -1.03 -21.61
CA ARG A 125 8.98 -0.30 -22.61
C ARG A 125 7.99 0.67 -21.99
N HIS A 126 7.37 0.26 -20.89
CA HIS A 126 6.31 1.01 -20.23
C HIS A 126 6.43 0.91 -18.71
N ALA A 127 5.66 1.74 -18.02
CA ALA A 127 5.60 1.82 -16.58
C ALA A 127 4.15 1.96 -16.12
N ALA A 128 3.89 1.55 -14.89
CA ALA A 128 2.65 1.79 -14.18
C ALA A 128 2.96 2.27 -12.77
N CYS A 129 2.03 3.01 -12.18
CA CYS A 129 2.12 3.48 -10.82
C CYS A 129 0.75 3.37 -10.15
N SER A 130 0.77 2.90 -8.90
CA SER A 130 -0.40 2.78 -8.04
C SER A 130 -0.13 3.62 -6.79
N LEU A 131 -0.96 4.62 -6.56
CA LEU A 131 -0.91 5.48 -5.39
C LEU A 131 -2.18 5.25 -4.56
N THR A 132 -2.01 4.71 -3.36
CA THR A 132 -3.07 4.54 -2.38
C THR A 132 -2.87 5.53 -1.24
N VAL A 133 -3.90 6.30 -0.91
CA VAL A 133 -3.87 7.25 0.21
C VAL A 133 -5.11 7.05 1.07
N LEU A 134 -4.91 7.00 2.37
CA LEU A 134 -6.01 6.90 3.33
C LEU A 134 -6.17 8.22 4.07
N ALA A 135 -7.42 8.65 4.23
CA ALA A 135 -7.80 9.83 4.98
C ALA A 135 -8.86 9.46 6.02
N PRO A 136 -8.63 9.73 7.31
CA PRO A 136 -9.64 9.46 8.34
C PRO A 136 -10.83 10.41 8.13
N ILE A 137 -12.05 9.87 8.12
CA ILE A 137 -13.29 10.67 8.13
C ILE A 137 -13.68 10.94 9.59
N ASP A 138 -13.65 9.90 10.41
CA ASP A 138 -13.81 9.96 11.87
C ASP A 138 -12.96 8.87 12.54
N GLN A 139 -13.21 8.57 13.83
CA GLN A 139 -12.43 7.59 14.60
C GLN A 139 -12.59 6.14 14.12
N GLN A 140 -13.67 5.81 13.41
CA GLN A 140 -14.01 4.44 13.01
C GLN A 140 -14.24 4.31 11.50
N THR A 141 -14.08 5.39 10.74
CA THR A 141 -14.26 5.38 9.30
C THR A 141 -13.11 6.05 8.58
N THR A 142 -12.63 5.39 7.54
CA THR A 142 -11.48 5.83 6.74
C THR A 142 -11.84 5.83 5.27
N ARG A 143 -11.55 6.93 4.57
CA ARG A 143 -11.65 7.02 3.12
C ARG A 143 -10.35 6.54 2.49
N VAL A 144 -10.46 5.62 1.55
CA VAL A 144 -9.35 5.10 0.75
C VAL A 144 -9.44 5.67 -0.66
N HIS A 145 -8.37 6.33 -1.08
CA HIS A 145 -8.19 6.90 -2.41
C HIS A 145 -7.19 6.05 -3.17
N GLN A 146 -7.61 5.51 -4.31
CA GLN A 146 -6.76 4.70 -5.16
C GLN A 146 -6.61 5.37 -6.53
N CYS A 147 -5.39 5.77 -6.84
CA CYS A 147 -5.00 6.44 -8.08
C CYS A 147 -4.12 5.49 -8.89
N LEU A 148 -4.51 5.20 -10.13
CA LEU A 148 -3.74 4.35 -11.04
C LEU A 148 -3.25 5.19 -12.21
N TYR A 149 -1.99 5.01 -12.56
CA TYR A 149 -1.30 5.68 -13.67
C TYR A 149 -0.60 4.64 -14.53
N TRP A 150 -0.54 4.87 -15.83
CA TRP A 150 0.22 4.03 -16.74
C TRP A 150 0.76 4.82 -17.93
N SER A 151 1.88 4.37 -18.49
CA SER A 151 2.47 4.99 -19.69
C SER A 151 1.97 4.44 -21.04
N PRO A 152 1.48 3.19 -21.21
CA PRO A 152 1.02 2.72 -22.51
C PRO A 152 -0.32 3.38 -22.91
N PRO A 153 -0.39 4.12 -24.03
CA PRO A 153 -1.62 4.83 -24.42
C PRO A 153 -2.74 3.90 -24.87
N TRP A 154 -2.43 2.68 -25.31
CA TRP A 154 -3.43 1.69 -25.73
C TRP A 154 -4.28 1.14 -24.57
N LEU A 155 -3.90 1.42 -23.32
CA LEU A 155 -4.75 1.14 -22.14
C LEU A 155 -5.82 2.20 -21.90
N LEU A 156 -5.70 3.40 -22.48
CA LEU A 156 -6.68 4.48 -22.32
C LEU A 156 -8.12 4.08 -22.69
N PRO A 157 -8.41 3.39 -23.82
CA PRO A 157 -9.77 2.94 -24.12
C PRO A 157 -10.30 1.87 -23.13
N LEU A 158 -9.42 1.20 -22.38
CA LEU A 158 -9.79 0.17 -21.40
C LEU A 158 -10.06 0.74 -19.99
N LYS A 159 -9.93 2.07 -19.80
CA LYS A 159 -10.22 2.77 -18.53
C LYS A 159 -11.50 2.31 -17.82
N PRO A 160 -12.69 2.22 -18.45
CA PRO A 160 -13.90 1.82 -17.75
C PRO A 160 -13.84 0.39 -17.22
N ILE A 161 -13.21 -0.52 -17.97
CA ILE A 161 -13.02 -1.92 -17.56
C ILE A 161 -12.03 -1.99 -16.40
N LEU A 162 -10.87 -1.34 -16.55
CA LEU A 162 -9.84 -1.29 -15.51
C LEU A 162 -10.36 -0.65 -14.21
N LYS A 163 -11.20 0.38 -14.32
CA LYS A 163 -11.89 1.00 -13.18
C LYS A 163 -12.83 0.02 -12.48
N ALA A 164 -13.65 -0.73 -13.23
CA ALA A 164 -14.55 -1.73 -12.65
C ALA A 164 -13.80 -2.87 -11.96
N LEU A 165 -12.71 -3.35 -12.56
CA LEU A 165 -11.83 -4.37 -11.99
C LEU A 165 -11.16 -3.87 -10.70
N GLY A 166 -10.57 -2.67 -10.74
CA GLY A 166 -9.96 -2.06 -9.57
C GLY A 166 -10.96 -1.75 -8.45
N ASP A 167 -12.18 -1.32 -8.80
CA ASP A 167 -13.25 -1.09 -7.82
C ASP A 167 -13.65 -2.39 -7.11
N THR A 168 -13.76 -3.49 -7.87
CA THR A 168 -14.06 -4.81 -7.31
C THR A 168 -12.93 -5.30 -6.40
N PHE A 169 -11.68 -5.10 -6.84
CA PHE A 169 -10.49 -5.50 -6.09
C PHE A 169 -10.43 -4.77 -4.74
N LEU A 170 -10.58 -3.44 -4.76
CA LEU A 170 -10.56 -2.64 -3.54
C LEU A 170 -11.79 -2.89 -2.65
N ASP A 171 -12.92 -3.30 -3.21
CA ASP A 171 -14.09 -3.69 -2.41
C ASP A 171 -13.88 -5.01 -1.66
N GLN A 172 -13.12 -5.95 -2.23
CA GLN A 172 -12.74 -7.19 -1.53
C GLN A 172 -11.91 -6.88 -0.28
N ASP A 173 -10.93 -5.97 -0.42
CA ASP A 173 -10.11 -5.51 0.72
C ASP A 173 -10.97 -4.83 1.79
N ARG A 174 -11.89 -3.95 1.36
CA ARG A 174 -12.84 -3.29 2.26
C ARG A 174 -13.62 -4.29 3.11
N VAL A 175 -14.19 -5.30 2.48
CA VAL A 175 -15.01 -6.32 3.17
C VAL A 175 -14.20 -7.05 4.24
N ILE A 176 -12.94 -7.36 3.96
CA ILE A 176 -12.09 -8.10 4.91
C ILE A 176 -11.65 -7.24 6.07
N VAL A 177 -11.26 -5.99 5.81
CA VAL A 177 -10.94 -5.04 6.87
C VAL A 177 -12.15 -4.82 7.79
N GLU A 178 -13.35 -4.70 7.22
CA GLU A 178 -14.59 -4.59 8.02
C GLU A 178 -14.85 -5.85 8.86
N GLN A 179 -14.66 -7.04 8.30
CA GLN A 179 -14.79 -8.30 9.04
C GLN A 179 -13.76 -8.46 10.15
N GLN A 180 -12.51 -8.02 9.91
CA GLN A 180 -11.48 -8.00 10.95
C GLN A 180 -11.86 -7.05 12.09
N GLN A 181 -12.38 -5.88 11.76
CA GLN A 181 -12.86 -4.90 12.75
C GLN A 181 -14.00 -5.48 13.60
N GLU A 182 -14.98 -6.14 12.98
CA GLU A 182 -16.06 -6.84 13.69
C GLU A 182 -15.51 -7.96 14.59
N GLY A 183 -14.51 -8.71 14.11
CA GLY A 183 -13.83 -9.76 14.88
C GLY A 183 -13.10 -9.22 16.10
N ILE A 184 -12.41 -8.07 15.99
CA ILE A 184 -11.70 -7.41 17.10
C ILE A 184 -12.67 -7.01 18.22
N ALA A 185 -13.91 -6.65 17.88
CA ALA A 185 -14.93 -6.32 18.89
C ALA A 185 -15.23 -7.47 19.86
N HIS A 186 -14.90 -8.71 19.49
CA HIS A 186 -15.02 -9.90 20.34
C HIS A 186 -13.76 -10.19 21.20
N ASN A 187 -12.78 -9.29 21.19
CA ASN A 187 -11.52 -9.37 21.95
C ASN A 187 -10.74 -10.70 21.77
N PRO A 188 -10.43 -11.12 20.54
CA PRO A 188 -9.63 -12.30 20.29
C PRO A 188 -8.18 -12.08 20.75
N VAL A 189 -7.48 -13.16 21.10
CA VAL A 189 -6.03 -13.10 21.31
C VAL A 189 -5.35 -12.90 19.96
N LEU A 190 -4.89 -11.67 19.69
CA LEU A 190 -4.17 -11.33 18.47
C LEU A 190 -2.69 -11.71 18.61
N THR A 191 -2.21 -12.63 17.75
CA THR A 191 -0.79 -12.99 17.66
C THR A 191 -0.25 -12.50 16.33
N LEU A 192 0.72 -11.57 16.35
CA LEU A 192 1.39 -11.12 15.14
C LEU A 192 2.52 -12.06 14.76
N VAL A 193 2.41 -12.69 13.60
CA VAL A 193 3.37 -13.66 13.04
C VAL A 193 4.60 -12.93 12.50
N GLU A 194 5.79 -13.42 12.82
CA GLU A 194 7.04 -12.88 12.27
C GLU A 194 7.14 -13.12 10.76
N GLY A 195 7.79 -12.20 10.03
CA GLY A 195 7.75 -12.16 8.57
C GLY A 195 6.60 -11.28 8.09
N ALA A 196 5.42 -11.87 7.85
CA ALA A 196 4.25 -11.22 7.26
C ALA A 196 3.83 -9.92 7.98
N ASP A 197 3.70 -9.95 9.31
CA ASP A 197 3.22 -8.80 10.08
C ASP A 197 4.32 -7.78 10.42
N THR A 198 5.55 -8.01 9.95
CA THR A 198 6.69 -7.14 10.29
C THR A 198 6.49 -5.73 9.75
N GLN A 199 5.88 -5.59 8.58
CA GLN A 199 5.56 -4.28 7.99
C GLN A 199 4.52 -3.52 8.84
N ALA A 200 3.51 -4.21 9.36
CA ALA A 200 2.53 -3.63 10.29
C ALA A 200 3.17 -3.19 11.62
N LYS A 201 4.08 -4.01 12.17
CA LYS A 201 4.87 -3.65 13.36
C LYS A 201 5.74 -2.41 13.11
N TRP A 202 6.38 -2.32 11.94
CA TRP A 202 7.17 -1.16 11.54
C TRP A 202 6.32 0.10 11.43
N TYR A 203 5.16 0.03 10.76
CA TYR A 203 4.21 1.12 10.68
C TYR A 203 3.86 1.68 12.07
N LEU A 204 3.42 0.82 13.00
CA LEU A 204 3.06 1.23 14.36
C LEU A 204 4.25 1.81 15.13
N ARG A 205 5.46 1.26 14.94
CA ARG A 205 6.68 1.74 15.59
C ARG A 205 7.07 3.14 15.09
N ILE A 206 7.04 3.38 13.78
CA ILE A 206 7.33 4.69 13.19
C ILE A 206 6.29 5.70 13.65
N LYS A 207 5.00 5.35 13.66
CA LYS A 207 3.92 6.23 14.10
C LYS A 207 4.12 6.69 15.55
N ARG A 208 4.36 5.75 16.48
CA ARG A 208 4.65 6.07 17.89
C ARG A 208 5.87 6.97 18.05
N GLU A 209 6.91 6.73 17.27
CA GLU A 209 8.13 7.55 17.31
C GLU A 209 7.87 8.97 16.77
N MET A 210 7.06 9.11 15.71
CA MET A 210 6.63 10.42 15.22
C MET A 210 5.83 11.19 16.28
N GLU A 211 4.86 10.54 16.93
CA GLU A 211 4.07 11.14 18.02
C GLU A 211 4.97 11.58 19.19
N ARG A 212 5.94 10.74 19.57
CA ARG A 212 6.94 11.06 20.60
C ARG A 212 7.76 12.28 20.20
N CYS A 213 8.35 12.27 19.01
CA CYS A 213 9.16 13.39 18.49
C CYS A 213 8.37 14.70 18.44
N GLN A 214 7.10 14.65 18.04
CA GLN A 214 6.20 15.79 18.03
C GLN A 214 5.93 16.31 19.44
N SER A 215 5.62 15.42 20.40
CA SER A 215 5.36 15.80 21.79
C SER A 215 6.57 16.43 22.48
N GLU A 216 7.77 15.95 22.16
CA GLU A 216 9.05 16.44 22.71
C GLU A 216 9.64 17.62 21.92
N GLY A 217 9.09 17.95 20.74
CA GLY A 217 9.59 19.01 19.87
C GLY A 217 10.96 18.72 19.24
N ILE A 218 11.33 17.46 19.09
CA ILE A 218 12.61 17.03 18.50
C ILE A 218 12.45 16.62 17.03
N PRO A 219 13.52 16.70 16.22
CA PRO A 219 13.48 16.19 14.84
C PRO A 219 13.18 14.69 14.82
N PHE A 220 12.28 14.27 13.92
CA PHE A 220 12.01 12.86 13.70
C PHE A 220 13.23 12.18 13.05
N ALA A 221 13.62 11.03 13.60
CA ALA A 221 14.58 10.11 13.01
C ALA A 221 13.91 8.75 12.86
N ASN A 222 13.97 8.17 11.66
CA ASN A 222 13.33 6.88 11.41
C ASN A 222 13.97 5.79 12.28
N PRO A 223 13.19 5.08 13.14
CA PRO A 223 13.73 4.11 14.08
C PRO A 223 14.09 2.75 13.45
N LEU A 224 13.82 2.57 12.15
CA LEU A 224 14.07 1.32 11.44
C LEU A 224 15.51 1.22 10.93
N THR A 225 15.94 -0.02 10.73
CA THR A 225 17.19 -0.36 10.03
C THR A 225 16.85 -1.21 8.80
N PRO A 226 17.71 -1.23 7.76
CA PRO A 226 17.53 -2.13 6.64
C PRO A 226 17.35 -3.59 7.09
N ALA A 227 16.44 -4.31 6.46
CA ALA A 227 16.10 -5.68 6.83
C ALA A 227 15.60 -6.47 5.62
N SER A 228 15.91 -7.76 5.60
CA SER A 228 15.35 -8.72 4.64
C SER A 228 14.23 -9.48 5.34
N LEU A 229 13.06 -9.51 4.71
CA LEU A 229 11.91 -10.25 5.19
C LEU A 229 11.67 -11.45 4.29
N GLU A 230 11.28 -12.57 4.91
CA GLU A 230 10.89 -13.79 4.23
C GLU A 230 9.46 -14.14 4.61
N TRP A 231 8.65 -14.49 3.60
CA TRP A 231 7.32 -15.03 3.82
C TRP A 231 6.96 -16.01 2.71
N MET A 232 5.89 -16.76 2.92
CA MET A 232 5.36 -17.72 1.97
C MET A 232 4.19 -17.08 1.21
N SER A 233 4.26 -17.06 -0.12
CA SER A 233 3.21 -16.51 -1.01
C SER A 233 3.13 -17.20 -2.36
#